data_AF-A0A951A2F6-F1
#
_entry.id   AF-A0A951A2F6-F1
#
_cell.length_a   1.000
_cell.length_b   1.000
_cell.length_c   1.000
_cell.angle_alpha   90.00
_cell.angle_beta   90.00
_cell.angle_gamma   90.00
#
_symmetry.space_group_name_H-M   'P 1'
#
loop_
_entity.id
_entity.type
_entity.pdbx_description
1 polymer ?
#
loop_
_entity_poly.entity_id
_entity_poly.type
_entity_poly.pdbx_seq_one_letter_code
_entity_poly.pdbx_strand_id
1 'polypeptide(L)' 'AGGFLFGLARGFPEKECLRLGALAAAEVIQHIGARPQRSLKELAEQEGLGACGP' A
#
# COMPACT_ATOMS: atom_id res chain seq x y z
N ALA A 1 -0.52 2.43 -8.87
CA ALA A 1 -1.64 3.29 -8.42
C ALA A 1 -2.58 2.64 -7.40
N GLY A 2 -2.78 1.31 -7.40
CA GLY A 2 -3.76 0.66 -6.52
C GLY A 2 -3.62 0.95 -5.02
N GLY A 3 -2.39 0.98 -4.47
CA GLY A 3 -2.15 1.30 -3.06
C GLY A 3 -2.51 2.74 -2.66
N PHE A 4 -2.29 3.71 -3.55
CA PHE A 4 -2.64 5.11 -3.31
C PHE A 4 -4.16 5.32 -3.33
N LEU A 5 -4.84 4.77 -4.35
CA LEU A 5 -6.29 4.85 -4.48
C LEU A 5 -7.01 4.14 -3.33
N PHE A 6 -6.43 3.08 -2.79
CA PHE A 6 -6.94 2.39 -1.61
C PHE A 6 -6.90 3.28 -0.36
N GLY A 7 -5.78 3.97 -0.11
CA GLY A 7 -5.69 4.93 0.99
C GLY A 7 -6.65 6.11 0.80
N LEU A 8 -6.73 6.63 -0.43
CA LEU A 8 -7.62 7.74 -0.77
C LEU A 8 -9.10 7.36 -0.57
N ALA A 9 -9.51 6.15 -0.99
CA ALA A 9 -10.87 5.65 -0.83
C ALA A 9 -11.25 5.40 0.64
N ARG A 10 -10.27 5.24 1.54
CA ARG A 10 -10.47 5.07 2.98
C ARG A 10 -10.31 6.36 3.79
N GLY A 11 -10.04 7.50 3.12
CA GLY A 11 -9.85 8.79 3.79
C GLY A 11 -8.54 8.92 4.55
N PHE A 12 -7.52 8.15 4.17
CA PHE A 12 -6.19 8.27 4.77
C PHE A 12 -5.54 9.61 4.44
N PRO A 13 -4.65 10.13 5.32
CA PRO A 13 -3.89 11.33 5.02
C PRO A 13 -2.98 11.10 3.82
N GLU A 14 -2.73 12.15 3.04
CA GLU A 14 -2.02 12.11 1.75
C GLU A 14 -0.64 11.43 1.87
N LYS A 15 0.03 11.63 3.01
CA LYS A 15 1.31 10.98 3.33
C LYS A 15 1.21 9.46 3.42
N GLU A 16 0.14 8.94 4.00
CA GLU A 16 -0.12 7.50 4.11
C GLU A 16 -0.56 6.91 2.76
N CYS A 17 -1.38 7.65 1.99
CA CYS A 17 -1.73 7.28 0.62
C CYS A 17 -0.47 7.14 -0.26
N LEU A 18 0.47 8.08 -0.16
CA LEU A 18 1.75 8.01 -0.86
C LEU A 18 2.58 6.80 -0.42
N ARG A 19 2.65 6.53 0.87
CA ARG A 19 3.38 5.38 1.42
C ARG A 19 2.79 4.05 0.94
N LEU A 20 1.47 3.88 0.98
CA LEU A 20 0.78 2.69 0.45
C LEU A 20 0.99 2.52 -1.05
N GLY A 21 0.99 3.61 -1.80
CA GLY A 21 1.30 3.61 -3.23
C GLY A 21 2.74 3.17 -3.52
N ALA A 22 3.71 3.73 -2.77
CA ALA A 22 5.12 3.41 -2.89
C ALA A 22 5.43 1.96 -2.48
N LEU A 23 4.82 1.48 -1.40
CA LEU A 23 4.89 0.09 -0.94
C LEU A 23 4.42 -0.88 -2.03
N ALA A 24 3.23 -0.63 -2.58
CA ALA A 24 2.67 -1.47 -3.64
C ALA A 24 3.54 -1.45 -4.92
N ALA A 25 4.15 -0.30 -5.24
CA ALA A 25 5.07 -0.20 -6.37
C ALA A 25 6.39 -0.93 -6.10
N ALA A 26 6.97 -0.76 -4.91
CA ALA A 26 8.20 -1.41 -4.49
C ALA A 26 8.06 -2.95 -4.51
N GLU A 27 6.92 -3.46 -4.06
CA GLU A 27 6.64 -4.89 -4.10
C GLU A 27 6.57 -5.38 -5.55
N VAL A 28 5.81 -4.70 -6.42
CA VAL A 28 5.67 -5.06 -7.84
C VAL A 28 6.98 -5.00 -8.62
N ILE A 29 7.90 -4.09 -8.27
CA ILE A 29 9.21 -3.99 -8.92
C ILE A 29 10.13 -5.16 -8.52
N GLN A 30 9.99 -5.69 -7.30
CA GLN A 30 10.86 -6.76 -6.78
C GLN A 30 10.54 -8.15 -7.34
N HIS A 31 9.41 -8.34 -8.03
CA HIS A 31 9.07 -9.61 -8.65
C HIS A 31 8.66 -9.45 -10.12
N ILE A 32 8.95 -10.47 -10.93
CA ILE A 32 8.50 -10.49 -12.32
C ILE A 32 7.03 -10.91 -12.34
N GLY A 33 6.14 -9.94 -12.53
CA GLY A 33 4.70 -10.17 -12.70
C GLY A 33 3.86 -8.94 -12.33
N ALA A 34 2.76 -8.71 -13.04
CA ALA A 34 1.87 -7.56 -12.78
C ALA A 34 1.02 -7.70 -11.50
N ARG A 35 1.05 -8.88 -10.87
CA ARG A 35 0.24 -9.21 -9.70
C ARG A 35 1.15 -9.44 -8.50
N PRO A 36 0.96 -8.68 -7.40
CA PRO A 36 1.77 -8.86 -6.21
C PRO A 36 1.65 -10.29 -5.67
N GLN A 37 2.79 -10.93 -5.43
CA GLN A 37 2.83 -12.29 -4.86
C GLN A 37 2.57 -12.29 -3.36
N ARG A 38 2.88 -11.18 -2.66
CA ARG A 38 2.55 -10.97 -1.25
C ARG A 38 1.30 -10.12 -1.09
N SER A 39 0.58 -10.36 0.00
CA SER A 39 -0.58 -9.54 0.36
C SER A 39 -0.12 -8.11 0.68
N LEU A 40 -0.55 -7.14 -0.14
CA LEU A 40 -0.29 -5.72 0.10
C LEU A 40 -0.85 -5.24 1.45
N LYS A 41 -1.90 -5.92 1.95
CA LYS A 41 -2.48 -5.64 3.27
C LYS A 41 -1.48 -6.00 4.38
N GLU A 42 -0.88 -7.18 4.31
CA GLU A 42 0.08 -7.64 5.34
C GLU A 42 1.35 -6.78 5.32
N LEU A 43 1.84 -6.43 4.14
CA LEU A 43 2.95 -5.48 3.97
C LEU A 43 2.61 -4.10 4.54
N ALA A 44 1.39 -3.61 4.33
CA ALA A 44 0.96 -2.35 4.91
C ALA A 44 0.85 -2.43 6.44
N GLU A 45 0.35 -3.54 6.99
CA GLU A 45 0.31 -3.77 8.45
C GLU A 45 1.70 -3.84 9.07
N GLN A 46 2.67 -4.48 8.40
CA GLN A 46 4.08 -4.55 8.82
C GLN A 46 4.76 -3.19 8.85
N GLU A 47 4.47 -2.34 7.87
CA GLU A 47 4.99 -0.97 7.78
C GLU A 47 4.21 0.03 8.66
N GLY A 48 3.19 -0.43 9.39
CA GLY A 48 2.33 0.40 10.23
C GLY A 48 1.31 1.24 9.44
N LEU A 49 1.15 0.99 8.13
CA LEU A 49 0.29 1.71 7.18
C LEU A 49 -1.14 1.14 7.08
N GLY A 50 -1.51 0.18 7.93
CA GLY A 50 -2.82 -0.47 7.93
C GLY A 50 -3.64 -0.25 9.20
N ALA A 51 -3.07 0.41 10.20
CA ALA A 51 -3.62 0.51 11.55
C ALA A 51 -3.59 1.95 12.06
N CYS A 52 -4.32 2.85 11.39
CA CYS A 52 -4.74 4.09 12.02
C CYS A 52 -5.98 4.62 11.32
N GLY A 53 -7.13 4.08 11.72
CA GLY A 53 -8.27 4.97 11.90
C GLY A 53 -8.19 5.55 13.32
N PRO A 54 -8.61 6.79 13.58
CA PRO A 54 -9.73 6.94 14.49
C PRO A 54 -10.97 6.19 13.96
#